data_AF-A0A183Q508-F1
#
_entry.id   AF-A0A183Q508-F1
#
_cell.length_a   1.000
_cell.length_b   1.000
_cell.length_c   1.000
_cell.angle_alpha   90.00
_cell.angle_beta   90.00
_cell.angle_gamma   90.00
#
_symmetry.space_group_name_H-M   'P 1'
#
loop_
_entity.id
_entity.type
_entity.pdbx_description
1 polymer ?
#
loop_
_entity_poly.entity_id
_entity_poly.type
_entity_poly.pdbx_seq_one_letter_code
_entity_poly.pdbx_strand_id
1 'polypeptide(L)'
;MFYFIDIIHCKVVCSSHLQISGSARSLRSFNLFRFHSRNVYLGANFISHVPKRTVKIYTRTGDNGTSSLFTGERRPKNDPVFDALGTVDELACCIGLASAHIHDHISRQLPGYDVLTVLKQLEQIQCRLLGMSSSIATPLPRPENQTDISERPKRYKRVAFPEDVSVELEQWIDNLTNALPPLKVFILPSGGTPGSSLQLARAVCRRAERCIISMNLQHEYPVVEESVVKYLNRLSDYLFTAARYITNGLGFTEKTFLLPNTKSKK
;
A
#
# COMPACT_ATOMS: atom_id res chain seq x y z
N MET A 1 -3.36 -5.60 -10.07
CA MET A 1 -4.32 -6.29 -9.18
C MET A 1 -3.90 -7.69 -8.73
N PHE A 2 -3.87 -8.72 -9.60
CA PHE A 2 -3.72 -10.12 -9.13
C PHE A 2 -2.31 -10.56 -8.74
N TYR A 3 -1.30 -9.73 -8.98
CA TYR A 3 0.09 -10.02 -8.62
C TYR A 3 0.28 -10.35 -7.13
N PHE A 4 -0.53 -9.78 -6.23
CA PHE A 4 -0.34 -9.99 -4.79
C PHE A 4 -0.90 -11.34 -4.31
N ILE A 5 -2.07 -11.78 -4.80
CA ILE A 5 -2.63 -13.09 -4.42
C ILE A 5 -1.72 -14.23 -4.91
N ASP A 6 -1.21 -14.13 -6.14
CA ASP A 6 -0.30 -15.14 -6.70
C ASP A 6 1.10 -15.10 -6.03
N ILE A 7 1.61 -13.93 -5.64
CA ILE A 7 2.89 -13.82 -4.90
C ILE A 7 2.77 -14.35 -3.47
N ILE A 8 1.66 -14.10 -2.75
CA ILE A 8 1.53 -14.63 -1.38
C ILE A 8 1.42 -16.17 -1.42
N HIS A 9 0.75 -16.75 -2.41
CA HIS A 9 0.80 -18.21 -2.66
C HIS A 9 2.24 -18.71 -2.88
N CYS A 10 3.07 -17.92 -3.58
CA CYS A 10 4.47 -18.28 -3.85
C CYS A 10 5.35 -18.27 -2.59
N LYS A 11 5.07 -17.43 -1.58
CA LYS A 11 5.81 -17.44 -0.29
C LYS A 11 5.42 -18.63 0.59
N VAL A 12 4.16 -19.07 0.58
CA VAL A 12 3.70 -20.20 1.41
C VAL A 12 4.27 -21.55 0.94
N VAL A 13 4.45 -21.73 -0.38
CA VAL A 13 5.02 -22.98 -0.94
C VAL A 13 6.53 -23.09 -0.70
N CYS A 14 7.24 -21.99 -0.48
CA CYS A 14 8.70 -22.02 -0.30
C CYS A 14 9.14 -22.40 1.14
N SER A 15 8.25 -22.30 2.14
CA SER A 15 8.56 -22.66 3.53
C SER A 15 8.36 -24.15 3.88
N SER A 16 7.79 -24.96 2.98
CA SER A 16 7.52 -26.39 3.25
C SER A 16 8.62 -27.35 2.77
N HIS A 17 9.74 -26.86 2.23
CA HIS A 17 10.85 -27.70 1.74
C HIS A 17 12.22 -27.35 2.33
N LEU A 18 12.29 -27.15 3.66
CA LEU A 18 13.56 -27.19 4.38
C LEU A 18 13.44 -27.93 5.71
N GLN A 19 13.20 -29.25 5.63
CA GLN A 19 13.59 -30.17 6.69
C GLN A 19 14.83 -30.92 6.20
N ILE A 20 15.99 -30.51 6.71
CA ILE A 20 17.17 -31.40 6.78
C ILE A 20 17.54 -31.48 8.25
N SER A 21 17.26 -32.66 8.80
CA SER A 21 17.72 -33.17 10.08
C SER A 21 19.25 -33.25 10.12
N GLY A 22 19.88 -32.82 11.21
CA GLY A 22 21.29 -33.06 11.45
C GLY A 22 21.77 -32.46 12.77
N SER A 23 21.85 -33.30 13.80
CA SER A 23 22.44 -32.98 15.11
C SER A 23 23.95 -32.74 15.01
N ALA A 24 24.49 -31.72 15.68
CA ALA A 24 25.82 -31.77 16.27
C ALA A 24 26.03 -30.65 17.30
N ARG A 25 26.83 -30.98 18.31
CA ARG A 25 27.05 -30.29 19.58
C ARG A 25 27.90 -29.03 19.47
N SER A 26 27.69 -28.16 20.45
CA SER A 26 28.64 -27.24 21.11
C SER A 26 30.12 -27.43 20.76
N LEU A 27 30.80 -26.32 20.41
CA LEU A 27 32.06 -25.89 21.05
C LEU A 27 32.37 -24.42 20.68
N ARG A 28 32.86 -23.69 21.68
CA ARG A 28 33.21 -22.27 21.66
C ARG A 28 34.64 -22.02 21.14
N SER A 29 34.85 -20.77 20.71
CA SER A 29 36.06 -19.92 20.90
C SER A 29 37.20 -19.89 19.85
N PHE A 30 37.33 -18.70 19.25
CA PHE A 30 38.51 -17.82 19.11
C PHE A 30 39.76 -18.19 18.27
N ASN A 31 40.11 -17.20 17.41
CA ASN A 31 41.43 -16.80 16.86
C ASN A 31 42.12 -17.83 15.93
N LEU A 32 42.77 -17.49 14.81
CA LEU A 32 43.66 -16.37 14.50
C LEU A 32 43.96 -16.40 12.98
N PHE A 33 44.35 -15.26 12.40
CA PHE A 33 44.86 -15.12 11.04
C PHE A 33 45.98 -16.13 10.69
N ARG A 34 45.90 -16.74 9.50
CA ARG A 34 47.11 -17.11 8.72
C ARG A 34 46.79 -17.15 7.23
N PHE A 35 47.23 -16.12 6.52
CA PHE A 35 47.39 -16.14 5.07
C PHE A 35 48.46 -17.17 4.71
N HIS A 36 48.09 -18.16 3.90
CA HIS A 36 49.05 -18.96 3.14
C HIS A 36 48.51 -19.22 1.75
N SER A 37 49.14 -18.55 0.79
CA SER A 37 49.01 -18.74 -0.64
C SER A 37 49.33 -20.19 -1.01
N ARG A 38 48.37 -20.89 -1.62
CA ARG A 38 48.65 -22.03 -2.51
C ARG A 38 47.71 -21.99 -3.70
N ASN A 39 48.31 -21.73 -4.86
CA ASN A 39 47.74 -21.97 -6.17
C ASN A 39 47.20 -23.41 -6.25
N VAL A 40 45.94 -23.55 -6.64
CA VAL A 40 45.39 -24.81 -7.16
C VAL A 40 44.72 -24.49 -8.49
N TYR A 41 45.43 -24.89 -9.54
CA TYR A 41 45.02 -25.28 -10.89
C TYR A 41 43.68 -24.78 -11.45
N LEU A 42 43.79 -24.01 -12.54
CA LEU A 42 42.78 -23.79 -13.57
C LEU A 42 42.19 -25.13 -14.05
N GLY A 43 40.99 -25.45 -13.58
CA GLY A 43 40.14 -26.53 -14.07
C GLY A 43 38.96 -25.95 -14.84
N ALA A 44 38.75 -26.48 -16.04
CA ALA A 44 37.77 -26.09 -17.04
C ALA A 44 36.44 -25.49 -16.55
N ASN A 45 36.00 -24.44 -17.27
CA ASN A 45 34.68 -23.83 -17.21
C ASN A 45 33.55 -24.88 -17.22
N PHE A 46 33.05 -25.22 -16.04
CA PHE A 46 31.68 -25.73 -15.88
C PHE A 46 30.83 -24.58 -15.36
N ILE A 47 30.45 -23.66 -16.26
CA ILE A 47 29.29 -22.82 -16.01
C ILE A 47 28.10 -23.77 -16.12
N SER A 48 27.64 -24.30 -14.99
CA SER A 48 26.35 -24.96 -14.93
C SER A 48 25.31 -23.93 -15.37
N HIS A 49 24.76 -24.14 -16.57
CA HIS A 49 23.60 -23.39 -17.03
C HIS A 49 22.45 -23.72 -16.07
N VAL A 50 22.25 -22.91 -15.04
CA VAL A 50 21.05 -22.96 -14.22
C VAL A 50 19.91 -22.59 -15.18
N PRO A 51 18.99 -23.50 -15.50
CA PRO A 51 17.91 -23.19 -16.43
C PRO A 51 17.09 -22.05 -15.83
N LYS A 52 17.03 -20.92 -16.54
CA LYS A 52 16.24 -19.76 -16.15
C LYS A 52 14.77 -20.16 -16.21
N ARG A 53 14.22 -20.61 -15.08
CA ARG A 53 12.82 -21.01 -14.96
C ARG A 53 11.96 -19.76 -15.21
N THR A 54 11.46 -19.62 -16.43
CA THR A 54 10.55 -18.53 -16.80
C THR A 54 9.20 -18.81 -16.16
N VAL A 55 8.90 -18.16 -15.05
CA VAL A 55 7.58 -18.21 -14.43
C VAL A 55 6.63 -17.43 -15.33
N LYS A 56 5.63 -18.12 -15.90
CA LYS A 56 4.56 -17.45 -16.65
C LYS A 56 3.67 -16.70 -15.67
N ILE A 57 3.42 -15.43 -15.95
CA ILE A 57 2.60 -14.55 -15.11
C ILE A 57 1.10 -14.90 -15.26
N TYR A 58 0.66 -15.34 -16.45
CA TYR A 58 -0.73 -15.67 -16.71
C TYR A 58 -1.03 -17.16 -16.45
N THR A 59 -2.15 -17.44 -15.77
CA THR A 59 -2.60 -18.82 -15.46
C THR A 59 -3.82 -19.25 -16.26
N ARG A 60 -4.55 -18.32 -16.90
CA ARG A 60 -5.85 -18.53 -17.60
C ARG A 60 -7.00 -19.01 -16.72
N THR A 61 -6.76 -19.21 -15.42
CA THR A 61 -7.81 -19.69 -14.49
C THR A 61 -8.92 -18.67 -14.28
N GLY A 62 -8.70 -17.38 -14.62
CA GLY A 62 -9.67 -16.31 -14.46
C GLY A 62 -10.47 -15.97 -15.72
N ASP A 63 -10.33 -16.73 -16.81
CA ASP A 63 -10.93 -16.43 -18.12
C ASP A 63 -12.46 -16.59 -18.10
N ASN A 64 -12.98 -17.47 -17.22
CA ASN A 64 -14.42 -17.66 -17.01
C ASN A 64 -15.05 -16.62 -16.07
N GLY A 65 -14.37 -15.48 -15.84
CA GLY A 65 -14.91 -14.39 -15.02
C GLY A 65 -14.88 -14.63 -13.51
N THR A 66 -14.16 -15.63 -13.01
CA THR A 66 -13.97 -15.90 -11.57
C THR A 66 -12.52 -15.70 -11.13
N SER A 67 -12.28 -15.52 -9.83
CA SER A 67 -10.94 -15.45 -9.25
C SER A 67 -10.93 -16.05 -7.84
N SER A 68 -9.75 -16.42 -7.35
CA SER A 68 -9.55 -16.93 -5.99
C SER A 68 -9.21 -15.80 -5.02
N LEU A 69 -9.72 -15.90 -3.80
CA LEU A 69 -9.30 -15.13 -2.63
C LEU A 69 -8.07 -15.74 -1.97
N PHE A 70 -7.50 -15.04 -0.99
CA PHE A 70 -6.35 -15.54 -0.23
C PHE A 70 -6.69 -16.83 0.56
N THR A 71 -7.96 -17.01 0.91
CA THR A 71 -8.48 -18.22 1.56
C THR A 71 -8.57 -19.44 0.63
N GLY A 72 -8.37 -19.25 -0.68
CA GLY A 72 -8.58 -20.26 -1.72
C GLY A 72 -10.01 -20.32 -2.27
N GLU A 73 -10.96 -19.64 -1.61
CA GLU A 73 -12.35 -19.52 -2.07
C GLU A 73 -12.41 -18.84 -3.45
N ARG A 74 -13.20 -19.40 -4.38
CA ARG A 74 -13.41 -18.80 -5.71
C ARG A 74 -14.72 -18.02 -5.76
N ARG A 75 -14.63 -16.79 -6.25
CA ARG A 75 -15.76 -15.86 -6.39
C ARG A 75 -15.79 -15.24 -7.80
N PRO A 76 -16.95 -14.79 -8.28
CA PRO A 76 -17.02 -14.05 -9.55
C PRO A 76 -16.27 -12.72 -9.41
N LYS A 77 -15.63 -12.23 -10.48
CA LYS A 77 -14.78 -11.03 -10.46
C LYS A 77 -15.52 -9.72 -10.18
N ASN A 78 -16.85 -9.72 -10.27
CA ASN A 78 -17.72 -8.61 -9.90
C ASN A 78 -18.24 -8.70 -8.46
N ASP A 79 -17.72 -9.64 -7.66
CA ASP A 79 -17.97 -9.66 -6.21
C ASP A 79 -17.37 -8.39 -5.58
N PRO A 80 -18.08 -7.73 -4.63
CA PRO A 80 -17.61 -6.50 -3.98
C PRO A 80 -16.20 -6.58 -3.39
N VAL A 81 -15.73 -7.78 -3.00
CA VAL A 81 -14.36 -7.98 -2.52
C VAL A 81 -13.32 -7.61 -3.56
N PHE A 82 -13.58 -7.93 -4.84
CA PHE A 82 -12.66 -7.62 -5.92
C PHE A 82 -12.75 -6.14 -6.32
N ASP A 83 -13.93 -5.52 -6.22
CA ASP A 83 -14.06 -4.07 -6.40
C ASP A 83 -13.29 -3.29 -5.32
N ALA A 84 -13.37 -3.75 -4.06
CA ALA A 84 -12.61 -3.18 -2.96
C ALA A 84 -11.09 -3.36 -3.16
N LEU A 85 -10.64 -4.59 -3.47
CA LEU A 85 -9.24 -4.87 -3.78
C LEU A 85 -8.73 -4.03 -4.95
N GLY A 86 -9.55 -3.88 -5.98
CA GLY A 86 -9.15 -3.18 -7.20
C GLY A 86 -9.03 -1.69 -7.01
N THR A 87 -9.95 -1.14 -6.24
CA THR A 87 -9.90 0.29 -5.93
C THR A 87 -8.72 0.63 -5.00
N VAL A 88 -8.35 -0.27 -4.08
CA VAL A 88 -7.14 -0.09 -3.24
C VAL A 88 -5.85 -0.21 -4.05
N ASP A 89 -5.79 -1.16 -4.99
CA ASP A 89 -4.66 -1.28 -5.93
C ASP A 89 -4.55 -0.04 -6.83
N GLU A 90 -5.68 0.43 -7.36
CA GLU A 90 -5.74 1.66 -8.16
C GLU A 90 -5.26 2.88 -7.38
N LEU A 91 -5.66 3.01 -6.09
CA LEU A 91 -5.17 4.05 -5.20
C LEU A 91 -3.64 3.99 -5.07
N ALA A 92 -3.07 2.80 -4.85
CA ALA A 92 -1.63 2.62 -4.72
C ALA A 92 -0.89 3.02 -6.02
N CYS A 93 -1.47 2.72 -7.19
CA CYS A 93 -0.96 3.18 -8.48
C CYS A 93 -1.03 4.71 -8.63
N CYS A 94 -2.15 5.34 -8.24
CA CYS A 94 -2.29 6.80 -8.27
C CYS A 94 -1.27 7.50 -7.37
N ILE A 95 -0.99 6.94 -6.18
CA ILE A 95 0.06 7.46 -5.29
C ILE A 95 1.44 7.32 -5.96
N GLY A 96 1.72 6.18 -6.60
CA GLY A 96 2.97 5.99 -7.34
C GLY A 96 3.16 7.00 -8.48
N LEU A 97 2.08 7.29 -9.22
CA LEU A 97 2.08 8.33 -10.25
C LEU A 97 2.34 9.72 -9.65
N ALA A 98 1.73 10.02 -8.50
CA ALA A 98 1.97 11.28 -7.80
C ALA A 98 3.43 11.41 -7.35
N SER A 99 4.01 10.36 -6.78
CA SER A 99 5.43 10.33 -6.41
C SER A 99 6.34 10.58 -7.61
N ALA A 100 6.04 10.01 -8.79
CA ALA A 100 6.80 10.27 -10.01
C ALA A 100 6.74 11.75 -10.44
N HIS A 101 5.54 12.35 -10.47
CA HIS A 101 5.41 13.78 -10.78
C HIS A 101 6.12 14.68 -9.76
N ILE A 102 6.08 14.35 -8.47
CA ILE A 102 6.82 15.08 -7.44
C ILE A 102 8.33 15.00 -7.70
N HIS A 103 8.83 13.80 -8.01
CA HIS A 103 10.24 13.57 -8.30
C HIS A 103 10.73 14.37 -9.52
N ASP A 104 9.94 14.41 -10.60
CA ASP A 104 10.26 15.19 -11.81
C ASP A 104 10.38 16.70 -11.54
N HIS A 105 9.73 17.19 -10.49
CA HIS A 105 9.72 18.60 -10.11
C HIS A 105 10.55 18.91 -8.87
N ILE A 106 11.29 17.94 -8.30
CA ILE A 106 11.98 18.11 -7.01
C ILE A 106 13.02 19.24 -7.01
N SER A 107 13.63 19.53 -8.16
CA SER A 107 14.59 20.63 -8.32
C SER A 107 13.97 22.02 -8.13
N ARG A 108 12.64 22.13 -8.15
CA ARG A 108 11.88 23.37 -7.91
C ARG A 108 11.57 23.63 -6.44
N GLN A 109 12.02 22.76 -5.54
CA GLN A 109 11.71 22.86 -4.11
C GLN A 109 12.10 24.23 -3.54
N LEU A 110 11.12 24.88 -2.93
CA LEU A 110 11.29 26.14 -2.21
C LEU A 110 11.80 25.89 -0.78
N PRO A 111 12.58 26.82 -0.21
CA PRO A 111 13.03 26.71 1.17
C PRO A 111 11.84 26.71 2.14
N GLY A 112 11.98 25.98 3.26
CA GLY A 112 10.92 25.82 4.26
C GLY A 112 9.97 24.64 4.00
N TYR A 113 10.11 23.94 2.87
CA TYR A 113 9.37 22.73 2.56
C TYR A 113 10.31 21.52 2.47
N ASP A 114 9.86 20.36 2.95
CA ASP A 114 10.56 19.08 2.89
C ASP A 114 9.77 18.08 2.04
N VAL A 115 10.00 18.17 0.73
CA VAL A 115 9.34 17.33 -0.28
C VAL A 115 9.80 15.87 -0.18
N LEU A 116 11.05 15.63 0.24
CA LEU A 116 11.61 14.29 0.39
C LEU A 116 10.91 13.50 1.51
N THR A 117 10.56 14.16 2.61
CA THR A 117 9.77 13.53 3.67
C THR A 117 8.40 13.10 3.18
N VAL A 118 7.72 13.93 2.38
CA VAL A 118 6.44 13.54 1.76
C VAL A 118 6.59 12.33 0.84
N LEU A 119 7.64 12.28 0.00
CA LEU A 119 7.91 11.11 -0.85
C LEU A 119 8.07 9.81 -0.05
N LYS A 120 8.81 9.86 1.07
CA LYS A 120 8.97 8.70 1.98
C LYS A 120 7.65 8.29 2.62
N GLN A 121 6.81 9.25 3.02
CA GLN A 121 5.49 8.97 3.56
C GLN A 121 4.57 8.30 2.51
N LEU A 122 4.58 8.79 1.26
CA LEU A 122 3.83 8.19 0.16
C LEU A 122 4.28 6.74 -0.12
N GLU A 123 5.58 6.46 -0.09
CA GLU A 123 6.11 5.10 -0.22
C GLU A 123 5.63 4.18 0.93
N GLN A 124 5.66 4.67 2.18
CA GLN A 124 5.12 3.93 3.32
C GLN A 124 3.63 3.65 3.18
N ILE A 125 2.86 4.62 2.68
CA ILE A 125 1.43 4.46 2.40
C ILE A 125 1.21 3.39 1.33
N GLN A 126 1.98 3.38 0.23
CA GLN A 126 1.86 2.32 -0.79
C GLN A 126 2.12 0.93 -0.20
N CYS A 127 3.15 0.80 0.65
CA CYS A 127 3.43 -0.46 1.34
C CYS A 127 2.27 -0.90 2.25
N ARG A 128 1.63 0.05 2.95
CA ARG A 128 0.47 -0.21 3.81
C ARG A 128 -0.78 -0.59 3.02
N LEU A 129 -1.03 0.05 1.88
CA LEU A 129 -2.16 -0.30 1.00
C LEU A 129 -2.02 -1.73 0.44
N LEU A 130 -0.79 -2.15 0.10
CA LEU A 130 -0.51 -3.53 -0.27
C LEU A 130 -0.73 -4.51 0.89
N GLY A 131 -0.31 -4.14 2.10
CA GLY A 131 -0.61 -4.90 3.32
C GLY A 131 -2.11 -5.03 3.58
N MET A 132 -2.84 -3.92 3.50
CA MET A 132 -4.30 -3.84 3.64
C MET A 132 -5.02 -4.72 2.63
N SER A 133 -4.53 -4.79 1.38
CA SER A 133 -5.10 -5.65 0.34
C SER A 133 -5.09 -7.13 0.76
N SER A 134 -4.13 -7.55 1.59
CA SER A 134 -4.11 -8.91 2.13
C SER A 134 -5.27 -9.13 3.12
N SER A 135 -5.61 -8.13 3.94
CA SER A 135 -6.77 -8.21 4.86
C SER A 135 -8.08 -8.30 4.07
N ILE A 136 -8.26 -7.43 3.07
CA ILE A 136 -9.44 -7.43 2.21
C ILE A 136 -9.59 -8.78 1.46
N ALA A 137 -8.49 -9.35 0.97
CA ALA A 137 -8.49 -10.63 0.27
C ALA A 137 -8.72 -11.85 1.19
N THR A 138 -8.77 -11.64 2.51
CA THR A 138 -8.92 -12.69 3.52
C THR A 138 -10.20 -12.44 4.34
N PRO A 139 -11.39 -12.59 3.74
CA PRO A 139 -12.64 -12.38 4.46
C PRO A 139 -12.69 -13.28 5.71
N LEU A 140 -13.13 -12.70 6.82
CA LEU A 140 -13.27 -13.43 8.08
C LEU A 140 -14.41 -14.47 7.92
N PRO A 141 -14.16 -15.77 8.18
CA PRO A 141 -15.22 -16.77 8.15
C PRO A 141 -16.19 -16.52 9.32
N ARG A 142 -17.47 -16.72 9.07
CA ARG A 142 -18.57 -16.71 10.05
C ARG A 142 -18.30 -17.73 11.17
N PRO A 143 -18.10 -17.33 12.42
CA PRO A 143 -18.30 -18.22 13.54
C PRO A 143 -19.75 -18.06 13.98
N GLU A 144 -20.53 -19.14 14.04
CA GLU A 144 -21.90 -19.09 14.56
C GLU A 144 -21.97 -18.58 16.02
N ASN A 145 -20.85 -18.57 16.75
CA ASN A 145 -20.79 -18.30 18.20
C ASN A 145 -19.58 -17.45 18.67
N GLN A 146 -18.86 -16.73 17.80
CA GLN A 146 -17.76 -15.84 18.23
C GLN A 146 -17.98 -14.43 17.70
N THR A 147 -18.39 -13.56 18.61
CA THR A 147 -18.64 -12.13 18.39
C THR A 147 -17.36 -11.29 18.45
N ASP A 148 -16.24 -11.87 18.90
CA ASP A 148 -15.03 -11.11 19.17
C ASP A 148 -13.92 -11.38 18.13
N ILE A 149 -13.48 -10.30 17.50
CA ILE A 149 -12.39 -10.24 16.51
C ILE A 149 -11.05 -10.72 17.13
N SER A 150 -10.94 -10.72 18.46
CA SER A 150 -9.76 -11.12 19.23
C SER A 150 -9.45 -12.64 19.19
N GLU A 151 -10.46 -13.48 18.93
CA GLU A 151 -10.35 -14.96 18.90
C GLU A 151 -9.93 -15.53 17.52
N ARG A 152 -9.30 -14.70 16.69
CA ARG A 152 -8.78 -15.07 15.37
C ARG A 152 -7.86 -16.29 15.39
N PRO A 153 -8.09 -17.29 14.51
CA PRO A 153 -7.09 -18.32 14.21
C PRO A 153 -5.75 -17.67 13.82
N LYS A 154 -4.62 -18.28 14.20
CA LYS A 154 -3.26 -17.70 14.03
C LYS A 154 -2.97 -17.16 12.62
N ARG A 155 -3.61 -17.72 11.58
CA ARG A 155 -3.50 -17.26 10.18
C ARG A 155 -4.05 -15.84 9.95
N TYR A 156 -5.12 -15.45 10.65
CA TYR A 156 -5.75 -14.13 10.51
C TYR A 156 -5.03 -13.04 11.32
N LYS A 157 -4.35 -13.39 12.42
CA LYS A 157 -3.53 -12.42 13.18
C LYS A 157 -2.35 -11.89 12.37
N ARG A 158 -1.84 -12.67 11.40
CA ARG A 158 -0.74 -12.26 10.51
C ARG A 158 -1.17 -11.26 9.43
N VAL A 159 -2.48 -11.13 9.19
CA VAL A 159 -3.06 -10.33 8.11
C VAL A 159 -3.85 -9.14 8.68
N ALA A 160 -3.93 -9.02 10.01
CA ALA A 160 -4.64 -7.95 10.68
C ALA A 160 -4.03 -6.58 10.35
N PHE A 161 -4.90 -5.63 10.00
CA PHE A 161 -4.49 -4.24 9.87
C PHE A 161 -4.37 -3.59 11.26
N PRO A 162 -3.25 -2.94 11.61
CA PRO A 162 -3.08 -2.40 12.96
C PRO A 162 -4.08 -1.25 13.25
N GLU A 163 -4.51 -1.11 14.52
CA GLU A 163 -5.55 -0.14 14.90
C GLU A 163 -5.02 1.31 14.95
N ASP A 164 -3.79 1.51 15.43
CA ASP A 164 -3.23 2.85 15.70
C ASP A 164 -2.62 3.54 14.46
N VAL A 165 -2.75 2.94 13.29
CA VAL A 165 -2.07 3.38 12.06
C VAL A 165 -2.57 4.76 11.59
N SER A 166 -3.82 5.12 11.92
CA SER A 166 -4.37 6.44 11.62
C SER A 166 -3.74 7.57 12.42
N VAL A 167 -3.23 7.29 13.63
CA VAL A 167 -2.60 8.30 14.52
C VAL A 167 -1.36 8.89 13.87
N GLU A 168 -0.57 8.07 13.18
CA GLU A 168 0.61 8.54 12.45
C GLU A 168 0.23 9.46 11.29
N LEU A 169 -0.87 9.17 10.57
CA LEU A 169 -1.37 10.07 9.53
C LEU A 169 -1.80 11.43 10.10
N GLU A 170 -2.43 11.44 11.27
CA GLU A 170 -2.82 12.68 11.97
C GLU A 170 -1.60 13.52 12.31
N GLN A 171 -0.56 12.90 12.88
CA GLN A 171 0.72 13.59 13.15
C GLN A 171 1.34 14.16 11.87
N TRP A 172 1.31 13.43 10.75
CA TRP A 172 1.81 13.93 9.48
C TRP A 172 0.96 15.08 8.94
N ILE A 173 -0.38 14.99 9.05
CA ILE A 173 -1.30 16.06 8.65
C ILE A 173 -1.00 17.34 9.43
N ASP A 174 -0.87 17.25 10.75
CA ASP A 174 -0.60 18.41 11.60
C ASP A 174 0.72 19.07 11.24
N ASN A 175 1.78 18.27 11.04
CA ASN A 175 3.10 18.75 10.64
C ASN A 175 3.08 19.48 9.29
N LEU A 176 2.41 18.91 8.28
CA LEU A 176 2.28 19.54 6.96
C LEU A 176 1.41 20.79 7.01
N THR A 177 0.35 20.78 7.82
CA THR A 177 -0.59 21.91 7.98
C THR A 177 0.10 23.11 8.63
N ASN A 178 0.98 22.90 9.60
CA ASN A 178 1.70 23.97 10.29
C ASN A 178 2.61 24.79 9.35
N ALA A 179 3.08 24.20 8.26
CA ALA A 179 3.89 24.88 7.25
C ALA A 179 3.05 25.56 6.15
N LEU A 180 1.74 25.32 6.12
CA LEU A 180 0.83 25.79 5.06
C LEU A 180 0.14 27.10 5.45
N PRO A 181 -0.15 27.97 4.46
CA PRO A 181 -1.02 29.10 4.70
C PRO A 181 -2.45 28.64 5.06
N PRO A 182 -3.14 29.38 5.95
CA PRO A 182 -4.47 29.02 6.43
C PRO A 182 -5.48 28.95 5.29
N LEU A 183 -6.23 27.86 5.23
CA LEU A 183 -7.25 27.63 4.20
C LEU A 183 -8.56 28.32 4.60
N LYS A 184 -8.89 29.44 3.94
CA LYS A 184 -10.14 30.19 4.20
C LYS A 184 -11.24 29.94 3.17
N VAL A 185 -10.89 29.38 2.02
CA VAL A 185 -11.78 29.16 0.88
C VAL A 185 -11.55 27.78 0.29
N PHE A 186 -12.56 27.23 -0.40
CA PHE A 186 -12.37 26.00 -1.16
C PHE A 186 -11.35 26.20 -2.27
N ILE A 187 -10.52 25.18 -2.50
CA ILE A 187 -9.53 25.14 -3.58
C ILE A 187 -9.98 24.14 -4.65
N LEU A 188 -9.69 24.47 -5.90
CA LEU A 188 -9.85 23.56 -7.02
C LEU A 188 -8.73 22.50 -6.98
N PRO A 189 -9.01 21.24 -7.38
CA PRO A 189 -7.98 20.23 -7.56
C PRO A 189 -7.02 20.67 -8.68
N SER A 190 -5.92 21.29 -8.28
CA SER A 190 -4.95 21.98 -9.14
C SER A 190 -3.57 21.96 -8.46
N GLY A 191 -2.61 22.76 -8.94
CA GLY A 191 -1.26 22.82 -8.36
C GLY A 191 -0.20 22.05 -9.15
N GLY A 192 -0.26 22.15 -10.48
CA GLY A 192 0.63 21.41 -11.39
C GLY A 192 0.30 19.92 -11.45
N THR A 193 1.10 19.15 -12.18
CA THR A 193 0.99 17.68 -12.21
C THR A 193 1.18 17.05 -10.82
N PRO A 194 2.06 17.52 -9.93
CA PRO A 194 2.22 16.92 -8.60
C PRO A 194 0.97 17.09 -7.73
N GLY A 195 0.51 18.34 -7.54
CA GLY A 195 -0.66 18.64 -6.71
C GLY A 195 -1.94 18.00 -7.26
N SER A 196 -2.16 18.06 -8.57
CA SER A 196 -3.36 17.50 -9.21
C SER A 196 -3.40 15.97 -9.13
N SER A 197 -2.25 15.30 -9.23
CA SER A 197 -2.18 13.83 -9.11
C SER A 197 -2.43 13.34 -7.68
N LEU A 198 -2.00 14.08 -6.65
CA LEU A 198 -2.38 13.79 -5.26
C LEU A 198 -3.88 14.02 -5.01
N GLN A 199 -4.48 15.03 -5.62
CA GLN A 199 -5.94 15.24 -5.56
C GLN A 199 -6.72 14.12 -6.26
N LEU A 200 -6.19 13.57 -7.36
CA LEU A 200 -6.73 12.38 -8.00
C LEU A 200 -6.63 11.17 -7.06
N ALA A 201 -5.45 10.91 -6.48
CA ALA A 201 -5.27 9.85 -5.49
C ALA A 201 -6.26 9.99 -4.32
N ARG A 202 -6.48 11.21 -3.82
CA ARG A 202 -7.50 11.49 -2.78
C ARG A 202 -8.90 11.07 -3.23
N ALA A 203 -9.31 11.40 -4.45
CA ALA A 203 -10.62 11.02 -4.96
C ALA A 203 -10.78 9.48 -5.08
N VAL A 204 -9.74 8.79 -5.52
CA VAL A 204 -9.68 7.32 -5.56
C VAL A 204 -9.70 6.72 -4.16
N CYS A 205 -9.00 7.33 -3.19
CA CYS A 205 -9.01 6.91 -1.78
C CYS A 205 -10.42 6.91 -1.19
N ARG A 206 -11.18 7.99 -1.44
CA ARG A 206 -12.59 8.06 -1.03
C ARG A 206 -13.47 7.06 -1.75
N ARG A 207 -13.12 6.65 -2.99
CA ARG A 207 -13.82 5.56 -3.68
C ARG A 207 -13.51 4.23 -3.02
N ALA A 208 -12.25 3.96 -2.67
CA ALA A 208 -11.84 2.73 -1.97
C ALA A 208 -12.59 2.58 -0.64
N GLU A 209 -12.68 3.66 0.13
CA GLU A 209 -13.44 3.73 1.38
C GLU A 209 -14.91 3.30 1.16
N ARG A 210 -15.60 3.88 0.16
CA ARG A 210 -17.00 3.51 -0.15
C ARG A 210 -17.14 2.06 -0.60
N CYS A 211 -16.20 1.53 -1.37
CA CYS A 211 -16.22 0.12 -1.79
C CYS A 211 -16.12 -0.81 -0.59
N ILE A 212 -15.22 -0.52 0.36
CA ILE A 212 -15.07 -1.33 1.59
C ILE A 212 -16.30 -1.23 2.48
N ILE A 213 -16.85 -0.02 2.67
CA ILE A 213 -18.10 0.16 3.43
C ILE A 213 -19.24 -0.61 2.77
N SER A 214 -19.40 -0.51 1.45
CA SER A 214 -20.46 -1.20 0.72
C SER A 214 -20.32 -2.72 0.83
N MET A 215 -19.09 -3.24 0.74
CA MET A 215 -18.81 -4.66 0.98
C MET A 215 -19.20 -5.06 2.40
N ASN A 216 -18.80 -4.30 3.42
CA ASN A 216 -19.15 -4.59 4.81
C ASN A 216 -20.68 -4.53 5.07
N LEU A 217 -21.43 -3.68 4.37
CA LEU A 217 -22.89 -3.56 4.50
C LEU A 217 -23.66 -4.72 3.86
N GLN A 218 -23.10 -5.43 2.88
CA GLN A 218 -23.76 -6.58 2.25
C GLN A 218 -23.75 -7.84 3.12
N HIS A 219 -23.12 -7.76 4.29
CA HIS A 219 -22.97 -8.87 5.21
C HIS A 219 -23.54 -8.51 6.58
N GLU A 220 -23.96 -9.53 7.33
CA GLU A 220 -24.45 -9.38 8.72
C GLU A 220 -23.36 -8.83 9.67
N TYR A 221 -22.08 -9.01 9.30
CA TYR A 221 -20.89 -8.57 10.04
C TYR A 221 -19.81 -8.02 9.10
N PRO A 222 -18.94 -7.11 9.57
CA PRO A 222 -17.88 -6.54 8.75
C PRO A 222 -16.85 -7.61 8.34
N VAL A 223 -16.62 -7.70 7.03
CA VAL A 223 -15.63 -8.59 6.42
C VAL A 223 -14.21 -8.07 6.65
N VAL A 224 -14.07 -6.74 6.69
CA VAL A 224 -12.82 -6.00 6.89
C VAL A 224 -12.91 -5.17 8.16
N GLU A 225 -11.79 -5.05 8.89
CA GLU A 225 -11.72 -4.33 10.15
C GLU A 225 -12.09 -2.85 10.04
N GLU A 226 -12.66 -2.30 11.10
CA GLU A 226 -12.99 -0.88 11.18
C GLU A 226 -11.76 0.02 11.06
N SER A 227 -10.59 -0.43 11.54
CA SER A 227 -9.31 0.27 11.41
C SER A 227 -8.94 0.59 9.96
N VAL A 228 -9.30 -0.27 9.01
CA VAL A 228 -9.08 -0.03 7.58
C VAL A 228 -9.92 1.15 7.09
N VAL A 229 -11.19 1.21 7.50
CA VAL A 229 -12.11 2.31 7.14
C VAL A 229 -11.62 3.62 7.76
N LYS A 230 -11.25 3.60 9.05
CA LYS A 230 -10.67 4.77 9.75
C LYS A 230 -9.40 5.27 9.04
N TYR A 231 -8.51 4.35 8.64
CA TYR A 231 -7.27 4.68 7.95
C TYR A 231 -7.53 5.31 6.57
N LEU A 232 -8.43 4.76 5.75
CA LEU A 232 -8.74 5.34 4.43
C LEU A 232 -9.41 6.72 4.52
N ASN A 233 -10.28 6.91 5.51
CA ASN A 233 -10.88 8.20 5.81
C ASN A 233 -9.77 9.24 6.08
N ARG A 234 -8.87 8.92 7.02
CA ARG A 234 -7.78 9.83 7.39
C ARG A 234 -6.71 9.98 6.32
N LEU A 235 -6.46 8.95 5.51
CA LEU A 235 -5.57 9.01 4.35
C LEU A 235 -6.08 10.00 3.31
N SER A 236 -7.40 10.11 3.13
CA SER A 236 -7.96 11.09 2.21
C SER A 236 -7.68 12.54 2.64
N ASP A 237 -7.64 12.82 3.94
CA ASP A 237 -7.23 14.12 4.47
C ASP A 237 -5.73 14.34 4.33
N TYR A 238 -4.91 13.32 4.62
CA TYR A 238 -3.47 13.38 4.38
C TYR A 238 -3.15 13.70 2.93
N LEU A 239 -3.79 13.03 1.96
CA LEU A 239 -3.58 13.28 0.53
C LEU A 239 -4.01 14.70 0.13
N PHE A 240 -5.07 15.25 0.75
CA PHE A 240 -5.46 16.64 0.56
C PHE A 240 -4.38 17.60 1.06
N THR A 241 -3.92 17.42 2.29
CA THR A 241 -2.89 18.27 2.92
C THR A 241 -1.55 18.16 2.20
N ALA A 242 -1.14 16.95 1.82
CA ALA A 242 0.05 16.70 1.02
C ALA A 242 -0.06 17.36 -0.36
N ALA A 243 -1.23 17.33 -1.02
CA ALA A 243 -1.41 18.02 -2.30
C ALA A 243 -1.15 19.52 -2.19
N ARG A 244 -1.65 20.15 -1.13
CA ARG A 244 -1.40 21.56 -0.82
C ARG A 244 0.07 21.81 -0.51
N TYR A 245 0.65 21.00 0.37
CA TYR A 245 2.05 21.12 0.79
C TYR A 245 3.01 21.04 -0.40
N ILE A 246 2.84 20.04 -1.26
CA ILE A 246 3.62 19.85 -2.47
C ILE A 246 3.39 20.98 -3.47
N THR A 247 2.15 21.43 -3.64
CA THR A 247 1.83 22.55 -4.54
C THR A 247 2.61 23.80 -4.14
N ASN A 248 2.53 24.20 -2.87
CA ASN A 248 3.24 25.37 -2.36
C ASN A 248 4.76 25.15 -2.36
N GLY A 249 5.22 23.98 -1.92
CA GLY A 249 6.64 23.63 -1.80
C GLY A 249 7.38 23.52 -3.13
N LEU A 250 6.69 23.26 -4.24
CA LEU A 250 7.27 23.21 -5.60
C LEU A 250 7.00 24.51 -6.41
N GLY A 251 6.47 25.54 -5.74
CA GLY A 251 6.20 26.85 -6.34
C GLY A 251 5.05 26.87 -7.35
N PHE A 252 4.10 25.93 -7.24
CA PHE A 252 2.84 25.99 -7.98
C PHE A 252 1.78 26.78 -7.18
N THR A 253 0.75 27.25 -7.87
CA THR A 253 -0.32 28.06 -7.26
C THR A 253 -1.60 27.26 -7.06
N GLU A 254 -2.17 27.33 -5.87
CA GLU A 254 -3.51 26.82 -5.57
C GLU A 254 -4.57 27.73 -6.23
N LYS A 255 -5.45 27.15 -7.05
CA LYS A 255 -6.59 27.90 -7.60
C LYS A 255 -7.76 27.87 -6.63
N THR A 256 -8.31 29.01 -6.31
CA THR A 256 -9.49 29.12 -5.44
C THR A 256 -10.78 28.86 -6.21
N PHE A 257 -11.76 28.26 -5.54
CA PHE A 257 -13.10 28.10 -6.08
C PHE A 257 -13.86 29.43 -5.99
N LEU A 258 -14.32 29.94 -7.12
CA LEU A 258 -15.12 31.15 -7.21
C LEU A 258 -16.58 30.75 -7.46
N LEU A 259 -17.49 31.23 -6.61
CA LEU A 259 -18.93 31.07 -6.86
C LEU A 259 -19.34 31.95 -8.05
N PRO A 260 -19.99 31.39 -9.08
CA PRO A 260 -20.55 32.20 -10.16
C PRO A 260 -21.68 33.08 -9.58
N ASN A 261 -21.45 34.39 -9.52
CA ASN A 261 -22.40 35.44 -9.12
C ASN A 261 -22.98 35.38 -7.70
N THR A 262 -22.17 35.71 -6.68
CA THR A 262 -22.72 36.55 -5.60
C THR A 262 -22.68 37.98 -6.09
N LYS A 263 -23.82 38.51 -6.59
CA LYS A 263 -23.97 39.94 -6.88
C LYS A 263 -23.43 40.71 -5.68
N SER A 264 -22.45 41.60 -5.90
CA SER A 264 -22.04 42.55 -4.88
C SER A 264 -23.28 43.34 -4.47
N LYS A 265 -23.76 43.13 -3.24
CA LYS A 265 -24.68 44.09 -2.63
C LYS A 265 -23.84 45.36 -2.46
N LYS A 266 -24.03 46.31 -3.39
CA LYS A 266 -23.65 47.71 -3.19
C LYS A 266 -24.46 48.28 -2.04
#